data_AF-A0A7V2SJ99-F1
#
_entry.id   AF-A0A7V2SJ99-F1
#
_cell.length_a   1.000
_cell.length_b   1.000
_cell.length_c   1.000
_cell.angle_alpha   90.00
_cell.angle_beta   90.00
_cell.angle_gamma   90.00
#
_symmetry.space_group_name_H-M   'P 1'
#
loop_
_entity.id
_entity.type
_entity.pdbx_description
1 polymer ?
#
loop_
_entity_poly.entity_id
_entity_poly.type
_entity_poly.pdbx_seq_one_letter_code
_entity_poly.pdbx_strand_id
1 'polypeptide(L)'
;MIFVKESIKFLMILFHIKQILSGVVERMRKIILSSMVFVGLVVTGAMVQGSGDLVRLASKQEALSQDIGKVYRMQDGSSLRTMIKSIKSGQKILRARVDNPELRNLLTYLNVCLNELEKVAQRPYTSMNAEKVLELSHSLSEGSRYIVASLKR
;
A
#
# COMPACT_ATOMS: atom_id res chain seq x y z
N MET A 1 -10.04 44.99 28.66
CA MET A 1 -10.04 43.66 29.33
C MET A 1 -10.97 42.62 28.67
N ILE A 2 -12.01 43.02 27.91
CA ILE A 2 -12.99 42.10 27.28
C ILE A 2 -12.41 41.32 26.09
N PHE A 3 -11.58 41.95 25.26
CA PHE A 3 -11.01 41.35 24.04
C PHE A 3 -10.12 40.13 24.30
N VAL A 4 -9.30 40.17 25.36
CA VAL A 4 -8.40 39.07 25.74
C VAL A 4 -9.19 37.81 26.16
N LYS A 5 -10.35 38.00 26.79
CA LYS A 5 -11.18 36.88 27.28
C LYS A 5 -11.83 36.11 26.11
N GLU A 6 -12.21 36.81 25.05
CA GLU A 6 -12.77 36.18 23.85
C GLU A 6 -11.69 35.50 23.00
N SER A 7 -10.49 36.07 22.90
CA SER A 7 -9.36 35.41 22.23
C SER A 7 -8.94 34.11 22.92
N ILE A 8 -8.97 34.05 24.26
CA ILE A 8 -8.66 32.82 25.02
C ILE A 8 -9.72 31.74 24.79
N LYS A 9 -11.02 32.11 24.78
CA LYS A 9 -12.09 31.16 24.45
C LYS A 9 -11.94 30.59 23.05
N PHE A 10 -11.61 31.42 22.07
CA PHE A 10 -11.41 30.98 20.69
C PHE A 10 -10.21 30.01 20.56
N LEU A 11 -9.10 30.30 21.27
CA LEU A 11 -7.94 29.42 21.31
C LEU A 11 -8.25 28.06 21.96
N MET A 12 -9.06 28.06 23.03
CA MET A 12 -9.51 26.83 23.66
C MET A 12 -10.40 25.99 22.74
N ILE A 13 -11.28 26.61 21.96
CA ILE A 13 -12.13 25.91 20.98
C ILE A 13 -11.27 25.27 19.89
N LEU A 14 -10.31 26.01 19.33
CA LEU A 14 -9.37 25.47 18.34
C LEU A 14 -8.54 24.30 18.88
N PHE A 15 -8.10 24.38 20.14
CA PHE A 15 -7.40 23.28 20.80
C PHE A 15 -8.27 22.03 20.91
N HIS A 16 -9.54 22.17 21.31
CA HIS A 16 -10.48 21.05 21.40
C HIS A 16 -10.78 20.43 20.04
N ILE A 17 -10.97 21.25 18.99
CA ILE A 17 -11.19 20.76 17.62
C ILE A 17 -9.97 19.95 17.13
N LYS A 18 -8.74 20.41 17.42
CA LYS A 18 -7.52 19.71 17.04
C LYS A 18 -7.38 18.35 17.73
N GLN A 19 -7.75 18.26 19.01
CA GLN A 19 -7.75 17.00 19.78
C GLN A 19 -8.81 16.01 19.28
N ILE A 20 -9.96 16.49 18.83
CA ILE A 20 -11.01 15.64 18.25
C ILE A 20 -10.55 15.08 16.90
N LEU A 21 -9.97 15.93 16.03
CA LEU A 21 -9.46 15.53 14.72
C LEU A 21 -8.34 14.50 14.83
N SER A 22 -7.37 14.69 15.72
CA SER A 22 -6.29 13.71 15.93
C SER A 22 -6.82 12.36 16.41
N GLY A 23 -7.80 12.35 17.33
CA GLY A 23 -8.44 11.13 17.80
C GLY A 23 -9.26 10.40 16.72
N VAL A 24 -9.86 11.13 15.79
CA VAL A 24 -10.58 10.54 14.64
C VAL A 24 -9.61 9.92 13.64
N VAL A 25 -8.50 10.58 13.33
CA VAL A 25 -7.47 10.06 12.41
C VAL A 25 -6.85 8.78 12.96
N GLU A 26 -6.52 8.73 14.26
CA GLU A 26 -5.92 7.54 14.86
C GLU A 26 -6.91 6.35 14.93
N ARG A 27 -8.20 6.62 15.13
CA ARG A 27 -9.26 5.59 15.04
C ARG A 27 -9.43 5.07 13.62
N MET A 28 -9.40 5.93 12.61
CA MET A 28 -9.46 5.50 11.20
C MET A 28 -8.23 4.68 10.81
N ARG A 29 -7.04 5.07 11.26
CA ARG A 29 -5.81 4.30 11.05
C ARG A 29 -5.90 2.90 11.65
N LYS A 30 -6.44 2.77 12.87
CA LYS A 30 -6.67 1.45 13.51
C LYS A 30 -7.72 0.61 12.81
N ILE A 31 -8.80 1.19 12.29
CA ILE A 31 -9.82 0.46 11.52
C ILE A 31 -9.23 -0.06 10.21
N ILE A 32 -8.45 0.76 9.51
CA ILE A 32 -7.76 0.34 8.26
C ILE A 32 -6.76 -0.78 8.55
N LEU A 33 -5.92 -0.66 9.60
CA LEU A 33 -5.00 -1.73 9.99
C LEU A 33 -5.71 -2.99 10.49
N SER A 34 -6.81 -2.85 11.23
CA SER A 34 -7.62 -3.97 11.73
C SER A 34 -8.32 -4.73 10.61
N SER A 35 -8.73 -4.04 9.54
CA SER A 35 -9.36 -4.67 8.38
C SER A 35 -8.40 -5.53 7.55
N MET A 36 -7.08 -5.36 7.72
CA MET A 36 -6.07 -6.19 7.04
C MET A 36 -5.76 -7.52 7.75
N VAL A 37 -6.29 -7.78 8.95
CA VAL A 37 -5.92 -8.97 9.76
C VAL A 37 -7.02 -10.06 9.80
N PHE A 38 -8.18 -9.84 9.18
CA PHE A 38 -9.31 -10.79 9.26
C PHE A 38 -9.62 -11.43 7.91
N VAL A 39 -8.70 -12.26 7.39
CA VAL A 39 -9.07 -13.34 6.45
C VAL A 39 -8.39 -14.61 6.92
N GLY A 40 -9.07 -15.30 7.83
CA GLY A 40 -8.78 -16.68 8.18
C GLY A 40 -9.78 -17.61 7.50
N LEU A 41 -9.25 -18.67 6.88
CA LEU A 41 -9.84 -20.00 6.68
C LEU A 41 -10.84 -20.20 5.52
N VAL A 42 -10.45 -20.95 4.47
CA VAL A 42 -10.70 -22.41 4.28
C VAL A 42 -10.01 -22.90 2.98
N VAL A 43 -9.47 -24.10 3.06
CA VAL A 43 -8.70 -24.89 2.09
C VAL A 43 -9.55 -25.38 0.91
N THR A 44 -9.01 -25.42 -0.32
CA THR A 44 -9.23 -26.56 -1.23
C THR A 44 -8.02 -26.74 -2.14
N GLY A 45 -7.45 -27.94 -2.13
CA GLY A 45 -6.30 -28.31 -2.92
C GLY A 45 -6.64 -28.42 -4.41
N ALA A 46 -5.87 -27.71 -5.22
CA ALA A 46 -5.62 -28.05 -6.61
C ALA A 46 -4.12 -28.03 -6.80
N MET A 47 -3.52 -29.16 -7.16
CA MET A 47 -2.10 -29.24 -7.49
C MET A 47 -1.80 -28.29 -8.66
N VAL A 48 -1.06 -27.22 -8.37
CA VAL A 48 -0.68 -26.21 -9.34
C VAL A 48 0.60 -26.66 -10.06
N GLN A 49 0.48 -27.29 -11.23
CA GLN A 49 1.61 -27.55 -12.14
C GLN A 49 2.14 -26.27 -12.86
N GLY A 50 1.97 -25.08 -12.27
CA GLY A 50 2.38 -23.80 -12.84
C GLY A 50 2.77 -22.72 -11.82
N SER A 51 3.03 -23.10 -10.56
CA SER A 51 3.23 -22.17 -9.44
C SER A 51 4.61 -21.49 -9.48
N GLY A 52 5.65 -22.16 -10.01
CA GLY A 52 7.02 -21.63 -10.01
C GLY A 52 7.17 -20.29 -10.72
N ASP A 53 6.51 -20.11 -11.87
CA ASP A 53 6.54 -18.84 -12.60
C ASP A 53 5.78 -17.73 -11.86
N LEU A 54 4.65 -18.05 -11.25
CA LEU A 54 3.84 -17.11 -10.48
C LEU A 54 4.56 -16.68 -9.19
N VAL A 55 5.20 -17.63 -8.51
CA VAL A 55 6.09 -17.39 -7.36
C VAL A 55 7.22 -16.46 -7.78
N ARG A 56 7.90 -16.74 -8.89
CA ARG A 56 9.00 -15.88 -9.39
C ARG A 56 8.50 -14.47 -9.72
N LEU A 57 7.32 -14.33 -10.33
CA LEU A 57 6.71 -13.03 -10.60
C LEU A 57 6.40 -12.25 -9.32
N ALA A 58 5.76 -12.89 -8.34
CA ALA A 58 5.43 -12.26 -7.07
C ALA A 58 6.69 -11.89 -6.26
N SER A 59 7.71 -12.75 -6.24
CA SER A 59 9.01 -12.43 -5.62
C SER A 59 9.70 -11.27 -6.30
N LYS A 60 9.63 -11.18 -7.64
CA LYS A 60 10.15 -10.01 -8.36
C LYS A 60 9.40 -8.74 -8.00
N GLN A 61 8.08 -8.78 -7.87
CA GLN A 61 7.29 -7.62 -7.44
C GLN A 61 7.63 -7.20 -6.02
N GLU A 62 7.84 -8.14 -5.10
CA GLU A 62 8.27 -7.88 -3.73
C GLU A 62 9.57 -7.07 -3.72
N ALA A 63 10.61 -7.56 -4.42
CA ALA A 63 11.91 -6.91 -4.48
C ALA A 63 11.83 -5.50 -5.09
N LEU A 64 11.15 -5.36 -6.23
CA LEU A 64 10.97 -4.05 -6.88
C LEU A 64 10.22 -3.05 -5.97
N SER A 65 9.26 -3.54 -5.18
CA SER A 65 8.48 -2.70 -4.27
C SER A 65 9.31 -2.18 -3.09
N GLN A 66 10.33 -2.92 -2.65
CA GLN A 66 11.26 -2.46 -1.62
C GLN A 66 12.15 -1.32 -2.14
N ASP A 67 12.53 -1.38 -3.42
CA ASP A 67 13.42 -0.39 -4.03
C ASP A 67 12.72 0.93 -4.40
N ILE A 68 11.41 0.91 -4.68
CA ILE A 68 10.66 2.10 -5.12
C ILE A 68 10.87 3.32 -4.22
N GLY A 69 10.78 3.15 -2.90
CA GLY A 69 10.94 4.26 -1.96
C GLY A 69 12.33 4.89 -2.02
N LYS A 70 13.37 4.07 -2.21
CA LYS A 70 14.75 4.55 -2.41
C LYS A 70 14.89 5.28 -3.74
N VAL A 71 14.41 4.69 -4.83
CA VAL A 71 14.50 5.27 -6.18
C VAL A 71 13.76 6.60 -6.28
N TYR A 72 12.57 6.71 -5.67
CA TYR A 72 11.81 7.96 -5.61
C TYR A 72 12.56 9.07 -4.88
N ARG A 73 13.21 8.76 -3.74
CA ARG A 73 14.05 9.73 -3.00
C ARG A 73 15.28 10.17 -3.77
N MET A 74 15.85 9.30 -4.59
CA MET A 74 16.94 9.63 -5.51
C MET A 74 16.46 10.47 -6.70
N GLN A 75 15.15 10.67 -6.87
CA GLN A 75 14.53 11.38 -7.99
C GLN A 75 14.88 10.76 -9.36
N ASP A 76 15.21 9.48 -9.39
CA ASP A 76 15.44 8.73 -10.63
C ASP A 76 14.11 8.29 -11.24
N GLY A 77 13.50 9.21 -11.98
CA GLY A 77 12.22 8.95 -12.64
C GLY A 77 12.27 7.85 -13.70
N SER A 78 13.44 7.57 -14.30
CA SER A 78 13.56 6.53 -15.33
C SER A 78 13.46 5.14 -14.72
N SER A 79 14.24 4.89 -13.68
CA SER A 79 14.21 3.63 -12.93
C SER A 79 12.84 3.43 -12.30
N LEU A 80 12.26 4.47 -11.69
CA LEU A 80 10.96 4.40 -11.05
C LEU A 80 9.85 3.98 -12.03
N ARG A 81 9.79 4.61 -13.21
CA ARG A 81 8.82 4.25 -14.25
C ARG A 81 9.00 2.80 -14.71
N THR A 82 10.24 2.35 -14.86
CA THR A 82 10.56 0.98 -15.27
C THR A 82 10.11 -0.04 -14.23
N MET A 83 10.37 0.24 -12.94
CA MET A 83 9.93 -0.60 -11.82
C MET A 83 8.40 -0.69 -11.76
N ILE A 84 7.69 0.45 -11.78
CA ILE A 84 6.23 0.49 -11.76
C ILE A 84 5.64 -0.28 -12.95
N LYS A 85 6.18 -0.09 -14.16
CA LYS A 85 5.74 -0.82 -15.35
C LYS A 85 5.96 -2.33 -15.20
N SER A 86 7.10 -2.76 -14.67
CA SER A 86 7.38 -4.18 -14.41
C SER A 86 6.40 -4.77 -13.40
N ILE A 87 6.08 -4.03 -12.32
CA ILE A 87 5.11 -4.48 -11.31
C ILE A 87 3.71 -4.58 -11.94
N LYS A 88 3.26 -3.59 -12.73
CA LYS A 88 1.96 -3.61 -13.43
C LYS A 88 1.82 -4.81 -14.36
N SER A 89 2.85 -5.11 -15.15
CA SER A 89 2.85 -6.27 -16.05
C SER A 89 2.75 -7.58 -15.27
N GLY A 90 3.52 -7.73 -14.19
CA GLY A 90 3.42 -8.89 -13.29
C GLY A 90 2.04 -9.01 -12.65
N GLN A 91 1.46 -7.90 -12.23
CA GLN A 91 0.16 -7.86 -11.54
C GLN A 91 -0.96 -8.35 -12.46
N LYS A 92 -0.90 -7.96 -13.73
CA LYS A 92 -1.85 -8.44 -14.76
C LYS A 92 -1.78 -9.95 -14.93
N ILE A 93 -0.58 -10.53 -14.96
CA ILE A 93 -0.38 -11.97 -15.11
C ILE A 93 -0.87 -12.71 -13.85
N LEU A 94 -0.52 -12.24 -12.65
CA LEU A 94 -0.97 -12.84 -11.40
C LEU A 94 -2.50 -12.82 -11.31
N ARG A 95 -3.16 -11.70 -11.60
CA ARG A 95 -4.63 -11.61 -11.60
C ARG A 95 -5.31 -12.54 -12.60
N ALA A 96 -4.66 -12.81 -13.73
CA ALA A 96 -5.20 -13.67 -14.77
C ALA A 96 -5.02 -15.16 -14.46
N ARG A 97 -3.99 -15.54 -13.68
CA ARG A 97 -3.58 -16.93 -13.46
C ARG A 97 -3.76 -17.45 -12.04
N VAL A 98 -4.05 -16.58 -11.08
CA VAL A 98 -4.31 -16.98 -9.69
C VAL A 98 -5.81 -17.21 -9.52
N ASP A 99 -6.16 -18.47 -9.23
CA ASP A 99 -7.56 -18.88 -9.06
C ASP A 99 -8.06 -18.81 -7.62
N ASN A 100 -7.14 -18.75 -6.65
CA ASN A 100 -7.48 -18.66 -5.23
C ASN A 100 -8.26 -17.33 -4.95
N PRO A 101 -9.52 -17.38 -4.45
CA PRO A 101 -10.34 -16.20 -4.24
C PRO A 101 -9.76 -15.17 -3.27
N GLU A 102 -9.12 -15.63 -2.20
CA GLU A 102 -8.46 -14.77 -1.22
C GLU A 102 -7.29 -14.01 -1.87
N LEU A 103 -6.45 -14.71 -2.62
CA LEU A 103 -5.35 -14.08 -3.35
C LEU A 103 -5.86 -13.12 -4.43
N ARG A 104 -7.00 -13.39 -5.07
CA ARG A 104 -7.62 -12.46 -6.03
C ARG A 104 -8.10 -11.16 -5.36
N ASN A 105 -8.64 -11.24 -4.15
CA ASN A 105 -9.02 -10.06 -3.38
C ASN A 105 -7.79 -9.23 -3.01
N LEU A 106 -6.74 -9.88 -2.52
CA LEU A 106 -5.46 -9.22 -2.24
C LEU A 106 -4.87 -8.58 -3.51
N LEU A 107 -4.82 -9.30 -4.63
CA LEU A 107 -4.33 -8.77 -5.91
C LEU A 107 -5.15 -7.56 -6.39
N THR A 108 -6.44 -7.49 -6.05
CA THR A 108 -7.29 -6.33 -6.34
C THR A 108 -6.90 -5.14 -5.47
N TYR A 109 -6.70 -5.35 -4.17
CA TYR A 109 -6.19 -4.31 -3.26
C TYR A 109 -4.80 -3.80 -3.70
N LEU A 110 -3.88 -4.69 -4.04
CA LEU A 110 -2.55 -4.32 -4.53
C LEU A 110 -2.61 -3.54 -5.84
N ASN A 111 -3.60 -3.81 -6.69
CA ASN A 111 -3.81 -3.02 -7.90
C ASN A 111 -4.26 -1.59 -7.59
N VAL A 112 -5.08 -1.38 -6.54
CA VAL A 112 -5.43 -0.04 -6.05
C VAL A 112 -4.18 0.68 -5.55
N CYS A 113 -3.36 0.02 -4.73
CA CYS A 113 -2.12 0.60 -4.21
C CYS A 113 -1.16 0.98 -5.35
N LEU A 114 -1.01 0.11 -6.35
CA LEU A 114 -0.13 0.34 -7.50
C LEU A 114 -0.59 1.51 -8.37
N ASN A 115 -1.89 1.65 -8.59
CA ASN A 115 -2.45 2.77 -9.33
C ASN A 115 -2.26 4.09 -8.58
N GLU A 116 -2.44 4.09 -7.26
CA GLU A 116 -2.19 5.29 -6.46
C GLU A 116 -0.69 5.63 -6.42
N LEU A 117 0.17 4.62 -6.30
CA LEU A 117 1.62 4.79 -6.35
C LEU A 117 2.05 5.45 -7.67
N GLU A 118 1.55 4.97 -8.80
CA GLU A 118 1.84 5.53 -10.12
C GLU A 118 1.44 7.01 -10.21
N LYS A 119 0.29 7.39 -9.64
CA LYS A 119 -0.16 8.79 -9.61
C LYS A 119 0.73 9.66 -8.74
N VAL A 120 1.06 9.20 -7.53
CA VAL A 120 1.88 9.99 -6.58
C VAL A 120 3.33 10.10 -7.11
N ALA A 121 3.86 9.04 -7.71
CA ALA A 121 5.20 9.00 -8.29
C ALA A 121 5.41 10.02 -9.44
N GLN A 122 4.34 10.45 -10.11
CA GLN A 122 4.39 11.46 -11.17
C GLN A 122 4.31 12.89 -10.65
N ARG A 123 4.00 13.09 -9.35
CA ARG A 123 3.96 14.41 -8.73
C ARG A 123 5.36 14.89 -8.35
N PRO A 124 5.58 16.22 -8.24
CA PRO A 124 6.84 16.77 -7.77
C PRO A 124 7.26 16.16 -6.42
N TYR A 125 8.58 16.00 -6.25
CA TYR A 125 9.12 15.47 -5.01
C TYR A 125 8.79 16.40 -3.84
N THR A 126 8.17 15.84 -2.80
CA THR A 126 7.94 16.47 -1.49
C THR A 126 8.07 15.41 -0.40
N SER A 127 8.38 15.80 0.83
CA SER A 127 8.45 14.83 1.95
C SER A 127 7.14 14.06 2.13
N MET A 128 6.00 14.73 1.95
CA MET A 128 4.68 14.11 2.01
C MET A 128 4.45 13.09 0.89
N ASN A 129 4.82 13.42 -0.36
CA ASN A 129 4.73 12.45 -1.45
C ASN A 129 5.70 11.28 -1.25
N ALA A 130 6.90 11.54 -0.70
CA ALA A 130 7.89 10.51 -0.42
C ALA A 130 7.43 9.53 0.66
N GLU A 131 6.82 10.02 1.74
CA GLU A 131 6.17 9.19 2.76
C GLU A 131 5.05 8.36 2.13
N LYS A 132 4.22 8.97 1.29
CA LYS A 132 3.12 8.26 0.65
C LYS A 132 3.59 7.15 -0.30
N VAL A 133 4.62 7.44 -1.10
CA VAL A 133 5.28 6.44 -1.96
C VAL A 133 5.81 5.28 -1.13
N LEU A 134 6.45 5.56 0.01
CA LEU A 134 7.00 4.54 0.91
C LEU A 134 5.89 3.65 1.52
N GLU A 135 4.79 4.23 1.99
CA GLU A 135 3.65 3.46 2.52
C GLU A 135 3.06 2.51 1.47
N LEU A 136 2.84 3.02 0.26
CA LEU A 136 2.27 2.26 -0.85
C LEU A 136 3.23 1.16 -1.31
N SER A 137 4.53 1.45 -1.39
CA SER A 137 5.53 0.48 -1.78
C SER A 137 5.72 -0.61 -0.72
N HIS A 138 5.60 -0.28 0.57
CA HIS A 138 5.58 -1.26 1.65
C HIS A 138 4.35 -2.19 1.54
N SER A 139 3.16 -1.63 1.30
CA SER A 139 1.93 -2.41 1.11
C SER A 139 2.05 -3.38 -0.08
N LEU A 140 2.67 -2.93 -1.18
CA LEU A 140 2.97 -3.78 -2.34
C LEU A 140 3.98 -4.89 -2.02
N SER A 141 5.02 -4.58 -1.25
CA SER A 141 6.03 -5.57 -0.84
C SER A 141 5.42 -6.66 0.03
N GLU A 142 4.71 -6.28 1.10
CA GLU A 142 4.11 -7.24 2.04
C GLU A 142 3.04 -8.09 1.37
N GLY A 143 2.18 -7.49 0.54
CA GLY A 143 1.19 -8.26 -0.22
C GLY A 143 1.82 -9.22 -1.23
N SER A 144 2.89 -8.80 -1.91
CA SER A 144 3.64 -9.69 -2.82
C SER A 144 4.28 -10.86 -2.07
N ARG A 145 4.86 -10.60 -0.89
CA ARG A 145 5.41 -11.64 0.00
C ARG A 145 4.34 -12.64 0.43
N TYR A 146 3.14 -12.17 0.79
CA TYR A 146 2.02 -13.04 1.15
C TYR A 146 1.61 -13.94 -0.01
N ILE A 147 1.54 -13.39 -1.24
CA ILE A 147 1.25 -14.17 -2.45
C ILE A 147 2.32 -15.24 -2.67
N VAL A 148 3.61 -14.89 -2.55
CA VAL A 148 4.72 -15.87 -2.64
C VAL A 148 4.55 -17.00 -1.64
N ALA A 149 4.29 -16.65 -0.37
CA ALA A 149 4.12 -17.63 0.70
C ALA A 149 2.92 -18.55 0.44
N SER A 150 1.83 -18.00 -0.10
CA SER A 150 0.59 -18.73 -0.38
C SER A 150 0.70 -19.64 -1.60
N LEU A 151 1.40 -19.22 -2.65
CA LEU A 151 1.61 -20.01 -3.87
C LEU A 151 2.61 -21.16 -3.70
N LYS A 152 3.43 -21.12 -2.64
CA LYS A 152 4.40 -22.18 -2.28
C LYS A 152 3.80 -23.28 -1.41
N ARG A 153 2.60 -23.08 -0.86
CA ARG A 153 1.86 -24.06 -0.06
C ARG A 153 1.04 -24.96 -0.96
#